data_AF-A0A3D9HV98-F1
#
_entry.id   AF-A0A3D9HV98-F1
#
_cell.length_a   1.000
_cell.length_b   1.000
_cell.length_c   1.000
_cell.angle_alpha   90.00
_cell.angle_beta   90.00
_cell.angle_gamma   90.00
#
_symmetry.space_group_name_H-M   'P 1'
#
loop_
_entity.id
_entity.type
_entity.pdbx_description
1 polymer ?
#
loop_
_entity_poly.entity_id
_entity_poly.type
_entity_poly.pdbx_seq_one_letter_code
_entity_poly.pdbx_strand_id
1 'polypeptide(L)' 'MNIEGNLLGEALKVKSWPKDIIAAGRRHTVGLKSDGTVVAVGDNEYGQCDVSGWRGIRLSGK' A
#
# COMPACT_ATOMS: atom_id res chain seq x y z
N MET A 1 20.36 46.43 7.14
CA MET A 1 19.31 45.49 7.59
C MET A 1 18.72 44.85 6.35
N ASN A 2 19.21 43.67 5.97
CA ASN A 2 18.60 42.87 4.92
C ASN A 2 18.18 41.56 5.58
N ILE A 3 16.88 41.41 5.83
CA ILE A 3 16.29 40.12 6.18
C ILE A 3 15.87 39.52 4.85
N GLU A 4 16.83 38.94 4.13
CA GLU A 4 16.50 38.07 3.01
C GLU A 4 15.93 36.79 3.61
N GLY A 5 14.60 36.73 3.61
CA GLY A 5 13.82 35.60 4.10
C GLY A 5 14.11 34.35 3.28
N ASN A 6 15.14 33.60 3.68
CA ASN A 6 15.38 32.25 3.19
C ASN A 6 14.50 31.27 3.98
N LEU A 7 13.18 31.24 3.73
CA LEU A 7 12.27 30.33 4.43
C LEU A 7 11.21 29.63 3.55
N LEU A 8 11.35 29.60 2.22
CA LEU A 8 10.34 28.95 1.35
C LEU A 8 10.87 27.78 0.50
N GLY A 9 12.07 27.25 0.79
CA GLY A 9 12.65 26.13 0.04
C GLY A 9 12.43 24.74 0.66
N GLU A 10 12.28 24.66 1.99
CA GLU A 10 12.05 23.38 2.67
C GLU A 10 10.56 23.13 2.84
N ALA A 11 9.87 22.95 1.71
CA ALA A 11 8.51 22.46 1.71
C ALA A 11 8.47 21.15 2.50
N LEU A 12 7.66 21.13 3.57
CA LEU A 12 7.38 19.95 4.39
C LEU A 12 7.11 18.76 3.48
N LYS A 13 8.06 17.82 3.43
CA LYS A 13 7.87 16.55 2.71
C LYS A 13 6.81 15.77 3.47
N VAL A 14 5.55 15.86 3.04
CA VAL A 14 4.46 15.05 3.58
C VAL A 14 4.90 13.60 3.50
N LYS A 15 5.05 12.95 4.66
CA LYS A 15 5.31 11.52 4.73
C LYS A 15 4.12 10.81 4.11
N SER A 16 4.30 10.32 2.88
CA SER A 16 3.39 9.33 2.31
C SER A 16 3.74 7.99 2.92
N TRP A 17 2.81 7.45 3.71
CA TRP A 17 2.92 6.09 4.22
C TRP A 17 2.67 5.07 3.10
N PRO A 18 3.20 3.84 3.23
CA PRO A 18 2.89 2.75 2.31
C PRO A 18 1.37 2.61 2.20
N LYS A 19 0.85 2.65 0.98
CA LYS A 19 -0.58 2.49 0.69
C LYS A 19 -0.96 1.01 0.59
N ASP A 20 -0.39 0.17 1.45
CA ASP A 20 -0.73 -1.24 1.43
C ASP A 20 -2.17 -1.40 1.95
N ILE A 21 -2.97 -2.22 1.26
CA ILE A 21 -4.37 -2.47 1.61
C ILE A 21 -4.46 -3.87 2.19
N ILE A 22 -5.18 -4.01 3.31
CA ILE A 22 -5.41 -5.29 3.97
C ILE A 22 -6.91 -5.56 4.05
N ALA A 23 -7.31 -6.78 3.71
CA ALA A 23 -8.66 -7.30 3.92
C ALA A 23 -8.60 -8.59 4.75
N ALA A 24 -9.47 -8.71 5.74
CA ALA A 24 -9.55 -9.88 6.61
C ALA A 24 -10.88 -10.62 6.41
N GLY A 25 -10.80 -11.93 6.21
CA GLY A 25 -11.93 -12.86 6.26
C GLY A 25 -12.01 -13.59 7.60
N ARG A 26 -12.86 -14.62 7.68
CA ARG A 26 -13.09 -15.36 8.95
C ARG A 26 -11.83 -16.05 9.50
N ARG A 27 -10.98 -16.60 8.62
CA ARG A 27 -9.75 -17.34 8.96
C ARG A 27 -8.60 -17.09 7.98
N HIS A 28 -8.71 -16.09 7.12
CA HIS A 28 -7.68 -15.72 6.15
C HIS A 28 -7.56 -14.20 6.03
N THR A 29 -6.42 -13.73 5.54
CA THR A 29 -6.12 -12.31 5.31
C THR A 29 -5.46 -12.17 3.95
N VAL A 30 -5.84 -11.14 3.19
CA VAL A 30 -5.23 -10.78 1.90
C VAL A 30 -4.64 -9.37 2.01
N GLY A 31 -3.42 -9.20 1.48
CA GLY A 31 -2.72 -7.92 1.40
C GLY A 31 -2.38 -7.55 -0.04
N LEU A 32 -2.70 -6.32 -0.45
CA LEU A 32 -2.18 -5.70 -1.67
C LEU A 32 -1.02 -4.78 -1.29
N LYS A 33 0.16 -5.10 -1.80
CA LYS A 33 1.37 -4.31 -1.61
C LYS A 33 1.43 -3.17 -2.64
N SER A 34 2.10 -2.09 -2.28
CA SER A 34 2.33 -0.92 -3.15
C SER A 34 3.10 -1.23 -4.43
N ASP A 35 3.85 -2.34 -4.49
CA ASP A 35 4.51 -2.86 -5.69
C ASP A 35 3.55 -3.59 -6.66
N GLY A 36 2.26 -3.70 -6.32
CA GLY A 36 1.24 -4.38 -7.12
C GLY A 36 1.16 -5.88 -6.89
N THR A 37 1.95 -6.43 -5.96
CA THR A 37 1.87 -7.85 -5.59
C THR A 37 0.77 -8.09 -4.55
N VAL A 38 0.13 -9.25 -4.64
CA VAL A 38 -0.87 -9.72 -3.68
C VAL A 38 -0.30 -10.87 -2.88
N VAL A 39 -0.49 -10.85 -1.57
CA VAL A 39 -0.14 -11.92 -0.64
C VAL A 39 -1.38 -12.35 0.15
N ALA A 40 -1.45 -13.62 0.52
CA ALA A 40 -2.54 -14.14 1.33
C ALA A 40 -2.02 -15.16 2.33
N VAL A 41 -2.61 -15.19 3.52
CA VAL A 41 -2.25 -16.09 4.62
C VAL A 41 -3.49 -16.56 5.38
N GLY A 42 -3.39 -17.71 6.04
CA GLY A 42 -4.43 -18.29 6.88
C GLY A 42 -4.95 -19.61 6.33
N ASP A 43 -6.21 -19.89 6.62
CA ASP A 43 -6.92 -21.07 6.12
C ASP A 43 -7.00 -21.07 4.58
N ASN A 44 -6.67 -22.22 3.98
CA ASN A 44 -6.62 -22.41 2.53
C ASN A 44 -7.40 -23.66 2.05
N GLU A 45 -8.31 -24.19 2.87
CA GLU A 45 -9.10 -25.39 2.51
C GLU A 45 -9.84 -25.25 1.17
N TYR A 46 -10.19 -24.02 0.77
CA TYR A 46 -10.92 -23.70 -0.45
C TYR A 46 -10.11 -22.83 -1.44
N GLY A 47 -8.79 -22.75 -1.29
CA GLY A 47 -7.93 -21.96 -2.17
C GLY A 47 -7.95 -20.44 -1.92
N GLN A 48 -8.39 -19.99 -0.74
CA GLN A 48 -8.47 -18.56 -0.39
C GLN A 48 -7.11 -17.84 -0.47
N CYS A 49 -6.00 -18.57 -0.32
CA CYS A 49 -4.64 -18.06 -0.39
C CYS A 49 -3.98 -18.25 -1.76
N ASP A 50 -4.65 -18.86 -2.74
CA ASP A 50 -4.10 -19.17 -4.06
C ASP A 50 -4.13 -17.94 -4.99
N VAL A 51 -3.36 -16.91 -4.63
CA VAL A 51 -3.40 -15.58 -5.27
C VAL A 51 -2.37 -15.40 -6.40
N SER A 52 -1.54 -16.42 -6.69
CA SER A 52 -0.44 -16.33 -7.67
C SER A 52 -0.90 -15.98 -9.10
N GLY A 53 -2.13 -16.37 -9.44
CA GLY A 53 -2.75 -16.12 -10.73
C GLY A 53 -3.43 -14.75 -10.87
N TRP A 54 -3.52 -13.94 -9.81
CA TRP A 54 -4.25 -12.68 -9.86
C TRP A 54 -3.49 -11.63 -10.69
N ARG A 55 -4.23 -10.83 -11.46
CA ARG A 55 -3.70 -9.83 -12.40
C ARG A 55 -4.54 -8.56 -12.37
N GLY A 56 -3.93 -7.44 -12.73
CA GLY A 56 -4.63 -6.15 -12.86
C GLY A 56 -5.03 -5.50 -11.53
N ILE A 57 -4.57 -6.02 -10.39
CA ILE A 57 -4.83 -5.45 -9.07
C ILE A 57 -3.80 -4.34 -8.80
N ARG A 58 -4.28 -3.12 -8.59
CA ARG A 58 -3.43 -1.94 -8.40
C ARG A 58 -4.13 -0.92 -7.54
N LEU A 59 -3.35 -0.22 -6.73
CA LEU A 59 -3.83 0.94 -5.99
C LEU A 59 -4.24 2.03 -6.99
N SER A 60 -5.51 2.40 -7.02
CA SER A 60 -5.98 3.53 -7.83
C SER A 60 -5.56 4.84 -7.17
N GLY A 61 -4.70 5.59 -7.84
CA GLY A 61 -4.14 6.84 -7.32
C GLY A 61 -3.17 7.52 -8.27
N LYS A 62 -3.45 7.41 -9.58
CA LYS A 62 -2.96 8.34 -10.60
C LYS A 62 -4.17 8.94 -11.30
#